data_AF-A0A2E3FGI7-F1
#
_entry.id   AF-A0A2E3FGI7-F1
#
_cell.length_a   1.000
_cell.length_b   1.000
_cell.length_c   1.000
_cell.angle_alpha   90.00
_cell.angle_beta   90.00
_cell.angle_gamma   90.00
#
_symmetry.space_group_name_H-M   'P 1'
#
loop_
_entity.id
_entity.type
_entity.pdbx_description
1 polymer ?
#
loop_
_entity_poly.entity_id
_entity_poly.type
_entity_poly.pdbx_seq_one_letter_code
_entity_poly.pdbx_strand_id
1 'polypeptide(L)' 'MLYASHTTWESKQHFEDWTKSEAFRQAHKGAGGTKDLYLGPPNLEIFESVLELA' A
#
# COMPACT_ATOMS: atom_id res chain seq x y z
N MET A 1 0.85 10.19 -15.87
CA MET A 1 -0.36 9.87 -15.07
C MET A 1 0.11 9.24 -13.77
N LEU A 2 -0.41 9.70 -12.64
CA LEU A 2 -0.10 9.15 -11.32
C LEU A 2 -1.24 8.21 -10.90
N TYR A 3 -0.88 7.02 -10.45
CA TYR A 3 -1.81 6.08 -9.83
C TYR A 3 -1.47 5.97 -8.35
N ALA A 4 -2.47 6.15 -7.49
CA ALA A 4 -2.30 6.06 -6.04
C ALA A 4 -3.51 5.34 -5.42
N SER A 5 -3.21 4.45 -4.47
CA SER A 5 -4.21 3.86 -3.59
C SER A 5 -4.06 4.50 -2.22
N HIS A 6 -5.16 4.98 -1.65
CA HIS A 6 -5.20 5.54 -0.30
C HIS A 6 -5.93 4.57 0.63
N THR A 7 -5.32 4.24 1.76
CA THR A 7 -5.90 3.41 2.81
C THR A 7 -5.66 4.04 4.16
N THR A 8 -6.64 3.94 5.04
CA THR A 8 -6.56 4.39 6.43
C THR A 8 -6.68 3.19 7.34
N TRP A 9 -6.02 3.23 8.50
CA TRP A 9 -5.93 2.12 9.42
C TRP A 9 -6.16 2.59 10.85
N GLU A 10 -6.82 1.76 11.66
CA GLU A 10 -7.07 2.03 13.08
C GLU A 10 -5.76 2.20 13.87
N SER A 11 -4.71 1.46 13.49
CA SER A 11 -3.37 1.68 14.04
C SER A 11 -2.29 1.26 13.04
N LYS A 12 -1.07 1.73 13.30
CA LYS A 12 0.13 1.27 12.57
C LYS A 12 0.30 -0.25 12.62
N GLN A 13 -0.02 -0.88 13.76
CA GLN A 13 0.10 -2.34 13.89
C GLN A 13 -0.84 -3.08 12.93
N HIS A 14 -2.08 -2.61 12.78
CA HIS A 14 -3.03 -3.22 11.83
C HIS A 14 -2.52 -3.16 10.39
N PHE A 15 -1.92 -2.03 9.98
CA PHE A 15 -1.26 -1.92 8.69
C PHE A 15 -0.10 -2.91 8.55
N GLU A 16 0.80 -2.96 9.53
CA GLU A 16 1.96 -3.85 9.50
C GLU A 16 1.55 -5.34 9.44
N ASP A 17 0.55 -5.73 10.22
CA ASP A 17 0.02 -7.09 10.21
C ASP A 17 -0.60 -7.43 8.85
N TRP A 18 -1.33 -6.48 8.26
CA TRP A 18 -1.84 -6.64 6.90
C TRP A 18 -0.71 -6.82 5.88
N THR A 19 0.37 -6.03 5.92
CA THR A 19 1.51 -6.21 4.97
C THR A 19 2.18 -7.58 5.07
N LYS A 20 2.04 -8.27 6.21
CA LYS A 20 2.58 -9.61 6.47
C LYS A 20 1.54 -10.73 6.27
N SER A 21 0.30 -10.38 5.95
CA SER A 21 -0.80 -11.33 5.80
C SER A 21 -0.74 -12.10 4.48
N GLU A 22 -1.46 -13.22 4.42
CA GLU A 22 -1.61 -13.98 3.16
C GLU A 22 -2.41 -13.20 2.11
N ALA A 23 -3.39 -12.40 2.55
CA ALA A 23 -4.18 -11.56 1.66
C ALA A 23 -3.27 -10.57 0.90
N PHE A 24 -2.31 -9.93 1.59
CA PHE A 24 -1.36 -9.02 0.95
C PHE A 24 -0.47 -9.75 -0.06
N ARG A 25 0.05 -10.93 0.29
CA ARG A 25 0.88 -11.73 -0.62
C ARG A 25 0.12 -12.13 -1.88
N GLN A 26 -1.12 -12.60 -1.75
CA GLN A 26 -1.93 -13.02 -2.90
C GLN A 26 -2.27 -11.83 -3.80
N ALA A 27 -2.65 -10.68 -3.23
CA ALA A 27 -2.93 -9.47 -3.99
C ALA A 27 -1.71 -8.98 -4.81
N HIS A 28 -0.50 -9.19 -4.31
CA HIS A 28 0.74 -8.71 -4.94
C HIS A 28 1.57 -9.81 -5.63
N LYS A 29 1.05 -11.05 -5.74
CA LYS A 29 1.78 -12.21 -6.27
C LYS A 29 2.33 -12.02 -7.70
N GLY A 30 1.70 -11.17 -8.50
CA GLY A 30 2.10 -10.84 -9.87
C GLY A 30 2.88 -9.54 -10.03
N ALA A 31 3.33 -8.92 -8.93
CA ALA A 31 4.03 -7.63 -8.99
C ALA A 31 5.31 -7.72 -9.82
N GLY A 32 5.60 -6.65 -10.58
CA GLY A 32 6.81 -6.53 -11.38
C GLY A 32 6.72 -7.02 -12.83
N GLY A 33 5.60 -7.62 -13.26
CA GLY A 33 5.37 -7.98 -14.67
C GLY A 33 5.20 -6.76 -15.60
N THR A 34 4.98 -5.57 -15.03
CA THR A 34 4.70 -4.31 -15.75
C THR A 34 5.80 -3.27 -15.59
N LYS A 35 7.02 -3.68 -15.20
CA LYS A 35 8.13 -2.75 -14.93
C LYS A 35 8.44 -1.82 -16.11
N ASP A 36 8.40 -2.32 -17.34
CA ASP A 36 8.71 -1.52 -18.53
C ASP A 36 7.63 -0.50 -18.90
N LEU A 37 6.44 -0.60 -18.29
CA LEU A 37 5.33 0.33 -18.52
C LEU A 37 5.41 1.58 -17.63
N TYR A 38 6.19 1.54 -16.55
CA TYR A 38 6.25 2.60 -15.56
C TYR A 38 7.65 3.21 -15.48
N LEU A 39 7.71 4.51 -15.14
CA LEU A 39 8.98 5.23 -14.96
C LEU A 39 9.79 4.75 -13.74
N GLY A 40 9.18 3.95 -12.87
CA GLY A 40 9.82 3.43 -11.67
C GLY A 40 8.86 2.57 -10.85
N PRO A 41 9.34 2.00 -9.73
CA PRO A 41 8.50 1.28 -8.78
C PRO A 41 7.51 2.22 -8.07
N PRO A 42 6.44 1.67 -7.45
CA PRO A 42 5.60 2.46 -6.56
C PRO A 42 6.39 2.95 -5.34
N ASN A 43 6.12 4.18 -4.91
CA ASN A 43 6.65 4.75 -3.68
C ASN A 43 5.62 4.60 -2.57
N LEU A 44 6.03 4.03 -1.43
CA LEU A 44 5.21 3.96 -0.23
C LEU A 44 5.46 5.20 0.62
N GLU A 45 4.41 5.99 0.84
CA GLU A 45 4.41 7.13 1.75
C GLU A 45 3.44 6.86 2.90
N ILE A 46 3.86 7.13 4.12
CA ILE A 46 3.10 6.86 5.35
C ILE A 46 2.94 8.17 6.11
N PHE A 47 1.73 8.43 6.60
CA PHE A 47 1.38 9.62 7.35
C PHE A 47 0.73 9.24 8.68
N GLU A 48 1.06 9.99 9.73
CA GLU A 48 0.29 9.97 10.98
C GLU A 48 -0.89 10.91 10.82
N SER A 49 -2.11 10.41 11.00
CA SER A 49 -3.29 11.26 10.88
C SER A 49 -3.42 12.16 12.10
N VAL A 50 -3.64 13.46 11.85
CA VAL A 50 -3.97 14.44 12.88
C VAL A 50 -5.50 14.60 13.06
N LEU A 51 -6.29 13.99 12.17
CA LEU A 51 -7.75 14.00 12.20
C LEU A 51 -8.26 12.57 12.02
N GLU A 52 -9.12 12.11 12.92
CA GLU A 52 -9.85 10.86 12.72
C GLU A 52 -11.16 11.14 11.97
N LEU A 53 -11.40 10.37 10.90
CA LEU A 53 -12.68 10.39 10.20
C LEU A 53 -13.64 9.51 11.00
N ALA A 54 -14.69 10.13 11.55
CA ALA A 54 -15.77 9.46 12.27
C ALA A 54 -16.64 8.57 11.37
#